data_AF-A0A0G0A3R5-F1
#
_entry.id   AF-A0A0G0A3R5-F1
#
_cell.length_a   1.000
_cell.length_b   1.000
_cell.length_c   1.000
_cell.angle_alpha   90.00
_cell.angle_beta   90.00
_cell.angle_gamma   90.00
#
_symmetry.space_group_name_H-M   'P 1'
#
loop_
_entity.id
_entity.type
_entity.pdbx_description
1 polymer ?
#
loop_
_entity_poly.entity_id
_entity_poly.type
_entity_poly.pdbx_seq_one_letter_code
_entity_poly.pdbx_strand_id
1 'polypeptide(L)' 'MSGCDARQKSLEYYTEFARQLPKDTIILTSGCAKYRYNKLKLGDIGGIPRVIDAGQCNDSYS' A
#
# COMPACT_ATOMS: atom_id res chain seq x y z
N MET A 1 -4.48 -1.68 2.93
CA MET A 1 -3.67 -2.82 2.47
C MET A 1 -2.54 -3.02 3.47
N SER A 2 -2.79 -3.61 4.63
CA SER A 2 -1.75 -3.86 5.63
C SER A 2 -1.40 -5.34 5.69
N GLY A 3 -0.29 -5.68 6.34
CA GLY A 3 0.07 -7.07 6.64
C GLY A 3 1.47 -7.46 6.18
N CYS A 4 1.63 -8.75 5.88
CA CYS A 4 2.90 -9.35 5.52
C CYS A 4 2.95 -9.74 4.04
N ASP A 5 4.09 -9.49 3.40
CA ASP A 5 4.38 -9.96 2.04
C ASP A 5 4.97 -11.38 2.05
N ALA A 6 4.88 -12.08 0.92
CA ALA A 6 5.51 -13.38 0.70
C ALA A 6 5.98 -13.54 -0.75
N ARG A 7 6.65 -14.65 -1.06
CA ARG A 7 7.26 -14.88 -2.39
C ARG A 7 6.30 -15.37 -3.48
N GLN A 8 5.06 -15.70 -3.13
CA GLN A 8 4.11 -16.27 -4.10
C GLN A 8 3.77 -15.27 -5.19
N LYS A 9 3.80 -15.72 -6.46
CA LYS A 9 3.51 -14.87 -7.63
C LYS A 9 2.08 -14.30 -7.60
N SER A 10 1.13 -15.02 -7.00
CA SER A 10 -0.25 -14.55 -6.81
C SER A 10 -0.32 -13.19 -6.09
N LEU A 11 0.68 -12.84 -5.28
CA LEU A 11 0.73 -11.56 -4.55
C LEU A 11 1.11 -10.36 -5.43
N GLU A 12 1.50 -10.57 -6.70
CA GLU A 12 1.56 -9.50 -7.72
C GLU A 12 0.20 -8.80 -7.86
N TYR A 13 -0.89 -9.49 -7.51
CA TYR A 13 -2.23 -8.92 -7.38
C TYR A 13 -2.25 -7.58 -6.64
N TYR A 14 -1.52 -7.45 -5.51
CA TYR A 14 -1.54 -6.22 -4.73
C TYR A 14 -0.86 -5.04 -5.43
N THR A 15 0.15 -5.31 -6.26
CA THR A 15 0.79 -4.28 -7.09
C THR A 15 -0.16 -3.80 -8.18
N GLU A 16 -0.83 -4.72 -8.89
CA GLU A 16 -1.76 -4.35 -9.96
C GLU A 16 -3.03 -3.69 -9.41
N PHE A 17 -3.54 -4.18 -8.29
CA PHE A 17 -4.66 -3.58 -7.58
C PHE A 17 -4.36 -2.12 -7.22
N ALA A 18 -3.19 -1.85 -6.63
CA ALA A 18 -2.78 -0.48 -6.27
C ALA A 18 -2.67 0.46 -7.48
N ARG A 19 -2.30 -0.04 -8.67
CA ARG A 19 -2.24 0.75 -9.91
C ARG A 19 -3.63 1.07 -10.47
N GLN A 20 -4.58 0.16 -10.29
CA GLN A 20 -5.94 0.28 -10.84
C GLN A 20 -6.88 1.07 -9.92
N LEU A 21 -6.49 1.30 -8.67
CA LEU A 21 -7.30 2.09 -7.73
C LEU A 21 -7.60 3.50 -8.28
N PRO A 22 -8.86 3.96 -8.20
CA PRO A 22 -9.25 5.32 -8.52
C PRO A 22 -8.33 6.37 -7.87
N LYS A 23 -8.04 7.45 -8.60
CA LYS A 23 -7.06 8.48 -8.18
C LYS A 23 -7.49 9.27 -6.93
N ASP A 24 -8.74 9.16 -6.54
CA ASP A 24 -9.35 9.72 -5.33
C ASP A 24 -9.33 8.75 -4.13
N THR A 25 -8.67 7.59 -4.27
CA THR A 25 -8.49 6.62 -3.18
C THR A 25 -7.13 6.76 -2.50
N ILE A 26 -7.11 6.58 -1.16
CA ILE A 26 -5.90 6.49 -0.33
C ILE A 26 -5.71 5.04 0.15
N ILE A 27 -4.47 4.56 0.09
CA ILE A 27 -4.03 3.28 0.64
C ILE A 27 -3.46 3.51 2.04
N LEU A 28 -4.13 2.99 3.06
CA LEU A 28 -3.56 2.86 4.40
C LEU A 28 -2.80 1.53 4.49
N THR A 29 -1.58 1.55 5.03
CA THR A 29 -0.73 0.36 5.12
C THR A 29 0.12 0.32 6.38
N SER A 30 0.54 -0.88 6.76
CA SER A 30 1.47 -1.19 7.84
C SER A 30 2.06 -2.58 7.56
N GLY A 31 3.29 -2.84 8.00
CA GLY A 31 4.00 -4.10 7.78
C GLY A 31 4.59 -4.26 6.36
N CYS A 32 5.25 -5.40 6.09
CA CYS A 32 6.03 -5.56 4.86
C CYS A 32 5.20 -5.71 3.58
N ALA A 33 3.88 -5.90 3.65
CA ALA A 33 2.99 -5.84 2.48
C ALA A 33 3.14 -4.52 1.69
N LYS A 34 3.55 -3.44 2.38
CA LYS A 34 3.84 -2.13 1.77
C LYS A 34 4.77 -2.19 0.56
N TYR A 35 5.72 -3.13 0.54
CA TYR A 35 6.73 -3.21 -0.52
C TYR A 35 6.15 -3.55 -1.90
N ARG A 36 4.90 -4.01 -1.96
CA ARG A 36 4.19 -4.26 -3.23
C ARG A 36 3.79 -2.99 -3.97
N TYR A 37 3.68 -1.85 -3.29
CA TYR A 37 3.17 -0.61 -3.90
C TYR A 37 3.81 0.69 -3.38
N ASN A 38 4.59 0.67 -2.29
CA ASN A 38 5.20 1.89 -1.73
C ASN A 38 6.26 2.56 -2.61
N LYS A 39 6.78 1.86 -3.63
CA LYS A 39 7.70 2.41 -4.64
C LYS A 39 7.01 2.87 -5.92
N LEU A 40 5.68 2.76 -6.00
CA LEU A 40 4.91 3.24 -7.14
C LEU A 40 4.67 4.75 -7.02
N LYS A 41 4.67 5.46 -8.14
CA LYS A 41 4.34 6.89 -8.21
C LYS A 41 2.82 7.10 -8.21
N LEU A 42 2.16 6.82 -7.09
CA LEU A 42 0.70 6.90 -6.98
C LEU A 42 0.17 8.33 -6.81
N GLY A 43 1.02 9.28 -6.42
CA GLY A 43 0.67 10.69 -6.25
C GLY A 43 0.05 11.02 -4.89
N ASP A 44 -0.61 12.16 -4.82
CA ASP A 44 -1.31 12.68 -3.64
C ASP A 44 -2.72 13.18 -4.01
N ILE A 45 -3.55 13.40 -2.99
CA ILE A 45 -4.87 14.01 -3.10
C ILE A 45 -4.88 15.21 -2.17
N GLY A 46 -4.86 16.42 -2.74
CA GLY A 46 -4.85 17.66 -1.96
C GLY A 46 -3.62 17.78 -1.04
N GLY A 47 -2.45 17.30 -1.46
CA GLY A 47 -1.23 17.28 -0.65
C GLY A 47 -1.11 16.09 0.31
N ILE A 48 -2.14 15.24 0.42
CA ILE A 48 -2.10 14.02 1.23
C ILE A 48 -1.60 12.85 0.36
N PRO A 49 -0.47 12.20 0.69
CA PRO A 49 0.04 11.07 -0.09
C PRO A 49 -1.00 9.95 -0.23
N ARG A 50 -1.14 9.37 -1.43
CA ARG A 50 -2.06 8.24 -1.67
C ARG A 50 -1.62 6.93 -1.03
N VAL A 51 -0.44 6.87 -0.43
CA VAL A 51 0.00 5.77 0.43
C VAL A 51 0.40 6.36 1.78
N ILE A 52 -0.37 6.02 2.81
CA ILE A 52 -0.07 6.40 4.19
C ILE A 52 0.41 5.14 4.90
N ASP A 53 1.68 5.16 5.27
CA ASP A 53 2.36 4.05 5.94
C ASP A 53 2.45 4.32 7.44
N ALA A 54 1.68 3.56 8.21
CA ALA A 54 1.64 3.65 9.67
C ALA A 54 2.84 2.97 10.36
N GLY A 55 3.65 2.17 9.64
CA GLY A 55 4.87 1.56 10.19
C GLY A 55 4.95 0.04 10.06
N GLN A 56 5.42 -0.63 11.09
CA GLN A 56 5.57 -2.09 11.18
C GLN A 56 4.21 -2.79 11.27
N CYS A 57 4.19 -4.13 11.23
CA CYS A 57 2.93 -4.88 11.23
C CYS A 57 2.12 -4.69 12.53
N ASN A 58 2.77 -4.47 13.66
CA ASN A 58 2.16 -4.13 14.95
C ASN A 58 1.52 -2.72 14.95
N ASP A 59 1.93 -1.82 14.07
CA ASP A 59 1.31 -0.49 13.94
C ASP A 59 -0.07 -0.55 13.25
N SER A 60 -0.55 -1.74 12.88
CA SER A 60 -1.93 -1.98 12.46
C SER A 60 -2.97 -1.69 13.57
N TYR A 61 -2.53 -1.45 14.80
CA TYR A 61 -3.37 -0.98 15.89
C TYR A 61 -3.85 0.47 15.70
N SER A 62 -3.06 1.28 15.00
CA SER A 62 -3.35 2.69 14.71
C SER A 62 -4.51 2.84 13.73
#